data_AF-A0AAP5H8M3-F1
#
_entry.id   AF-A0AAP5H8M3-F1
#
_cell.length_a   1.000
_cell.length_b   1.000
_cell.length_c   1.000
_cell.angle_alpha   90.00
_cell.angle_beta   90.00
_cell.angle_gamma   90.00
#
_symmetry.space_group_name_H-M   'P 1'
#
loop_
_entity.id
_entity.type
_entity.pdbx_description
1 polymer ?
#
loop_
_entity_poly.entity_id
_entity_poly.type
_entity_poly.pdbx_seq_one_letter_code
_entity_poly.pdbx_strand_id
1 'polypeptide(L)' 'MERKIFQLGDIVQMKKQHPCGSNEMEIIRMGMDIRIKCVGCKHSVLIPRAKFEKNMKKVLRSAEDLAES' A
#
# COMPACT_ATOMS: atom_id res chain seq x y z
N MET A 1 -11.91 14.43 -8.41
CA MET A 1 -11.37 13.14 -7.92
C MET A 1 -9.89 13.14 -8.21
N GLU A 2 -9.07 13.48 -7.23
CA GLU A 2 -7.61 13.34 -7.37
C GLU A 2 -7.30 11.85 -7.55
N ARG A 3 -6.72 11.50 -8.71
CA ARG A 3 -6.22 10.14 -8.95
C ARG A 3 -5.04 9.95 -8.02
N LYS A 4 -5.21 9.17 -6.96
CA LYS A 4 -4.07 8.76 -6.13
C LYS A 4 -3.17 7.90 -7.00
N ILE A 5 -1.99 8.40 -7.30
CA ILE A 5 -0.96 7.67 -8.04
C ILE A 5 -0.22 6.82 -7.01
N PHE A 6 -0.09 5.53 -7.30
CA PHE A 6 0.68 4.57 -6.52
C PHE A 6 1.23 3.52 -7.47
N GLN A 7 2.38 2.94 -7.14
CA GLN A 7 3.14 2.00 -7.93
C GLN A 7 3.50 0.74 -7.13
N LEU A 8 4.09 -0.24 -7.81
CA LEU A 8 4.59 -1.45 -7.19
C LEU A 8 5.83 -1.12 -6.37
N GLY A 9 5.88 -1.58 -5.13
CA GLY A 9 6.92 -1.25 -4.16
C GLY A 9 6.60 -0.05 -3.27
N ASP A 10 5.55 0.73 -3.56
CA ASP A 10 5.19 1.88 -2.73
C ASP A 10 4.76 1.45 -1.33
N ILE A 11 5.14 2.25 -0.34
CA ILE A 11 4.63 2.14 1.03
C ILE A 11 3.48 3.12 1.16
N VAL A 12 2.28 2.59 1.34
CA VAL A 12 1.06 3.36 1.51
C VAL A 12 0.57 3.32 2.95
N GLN A 13 -0.10 4.39 3.37
CA GLN A 13 -0.81 4.43 4.64
C GLN A 13 -2.28 4.09 4.43
N MET A 14 -2.74 3.04 5.09
CA MET A 14 -4.16 2.68 5.19
C MET A 14 -4.88 3.59 6.20
N LYS A 15 -6.16 3.88 5.95
CA LYS A 15 -7.05 4.58 6.89
C LYS A 15 -7.38 3.70 8.09
N LYS A 16 -7.53 2.39 7.87
CA LYS A 16 -7.72 1.40 8.93
C LYS A 16 -6.36 0.94 9.45
N GLN A 17 -6.23 0.87 10.77
CA GLN A 17 -5.07 0.29 11.41
C GLN A 17 -5.10 -1.23 11.25
N HIS A 18 -3.94 -1.83 10.97
CA HIS A 18 -3.81 -3.28 11.01
C HIS A 18 -3.86 -3.75 12.47
N PRO A 19 -4.39 -4.95 12.78
CA PRO A 19 -4.38 -5.51 14.13
C PRO A 19 -3.01 -5.58 14.80
N CYS A 20 -1.90 -5.48 14.05
CA CYS A 20 -0.55 -5.42 14.62
C CYS A 20 -0.13 -4.01 15.12
N GLY A 21 -0.96 -2.99 14.95
CA GLY A 21 -0.64 -1.61 15.33
C GLY A 21 -0.04 -0.75 14.21
N SER A 22 0.54 -1.36 13.16
CA SER A 22 1.05 -0.63 11.99
C SER A 22 -0.06 -0.31 10.99
N ASN A 23 0.03 0.83 10.33
CA ASN A 23 -0.88 1.27 9.28
C ASN A 23 -0.19 1.46 7.92
N GLU A 24 1.08 1.07 7.85
CA GLU A 24 1.95 1.12 6.69
C GLU A 24 1.94 -0.22 5.96
N MET A 25 1.64 -0.18 4.67
CA MET A 25 1.55 -1.35 3.82
C MET A 25 2.30 -1.13 2.52
N GLU A 26 3.20 -2.05 2.22
CA GLU A 26 3.99 -2.11 1.00
C GLU A 26 3.20 -2.81 -0.09
N ILE A 27 3.16 -2.25 -1.29
CA ILE A 27 2.49 -2.86 -2.43
C ILE A 27 3.42 -3.87 -3.09
N ILE A 28 3.10 -5.16 -2.94
CA ILE A 28 3.90 -6.25 -3.51
C ILE A 28 3.46 -6.59 -4.93
N ARG A 29 2.15 -6.49 -5.20
CA ARG A 29 1.57 -6.86 -6.51
C ARG A 29 0.44 -5.93 -6.87
N MET A 30 0.45 -5.49 -8.12
CA MET A 30 -0.63 -4.73 -8.73
C MET A 30 -1.31 -5.53 -9.84
N GLY A 31 -2.62 -5.63 -9.78
CA GLY A 31 -3.46 -6.33 -10.76
C GLY A 31 -4.93 -6.02 -10.50
N MET A 32 -5.81 -6.99 -10.79
CA MET A 32 -7.23 -6.91 -10.35
C MET A 32 -7.33 -6.86 -8.82
N ASP A 33 -6.54 -7.70 -8.15
CA ASP A 33 -6.33 -7.69 -6.72
C ASP A 33 -4.95 -7.12 -6.41
N ILE A 34 -4.90 -6.22 -5.43
CA ILE A 34 -3.65 -5.67 -4.92
C ILE A 34 -3.20 -6.57 -3.78
N ARG A 35 -1.97 -7.11 -3.87
CA ARG A 35 -1.33 -7.76 -2.72
C ARG A 35 -0.51 -6.72 -1.99
N ILE A 36 -0.83 -6.51 -0.72
CA ILE A 36 -0.10 -5.60 0.15
C ILE A 36 0.50 -6.36 1.31
N LYS A 37 1.68 -5.93 1.75
CA LYS A 37 2.42 -6.52 2.87
C LYS A 37 2.56 -5.49 3.96
N CYS A 38 2.16 -5.86 5.17
CA CYS A 38 2.36 -4.98 6.32
C CYS A 38 3.85 -4.85 6.64
N VAL A 39 4.36 -3.63 6.79
CA VAL A 39 5.77 -3.38 7.11
C VAL A 39 6.13 -3.87 8.53
N GLY A 40 5.19 -3.76 9.48
CA GLY A 40 5.39 -4.18 10.86
C GLY A 40 5.40 -5.69 11.07
N CYS A 41 4.34 -6.39 10.65
CA CYS A 41 4.21 -7.84 10.89
C CYS A 41 4.58 -8.72 9.68
N LYS A 42 4.98 -8.13 8.55
CA LYS A 42 5.34 -8.81 7.29
C LYS A 42 4.24 -9.71 6.71
N HIS A 43 3.01 -9.57 7.21
CA HIS A 43 1.85 -10.33 6.73
C HIS A 43 1.36 -9.77 5.40
N SER A 44 1.14 -10.65 4.42
CA SER A 44 0.63 -10.28 3.09
C SER A 44 -0.86 -10.56 2.98
N VAL A 45 -1.63 -9.54 2.60
CA VAL A 45 -3.09 -9.62 2.39
C VAL A 45 -3.44 -9.28 0.94
N LEU A 46 -4.40 -10.01 0.38
CA LEU A 46 -5.01 -9.68 -0.90
C LEU A 46 -6.24 -8.80 -0.68
N ILE A 47 -6.28 -7.64 -1.33
CA ILE A 47 -7.43 -6.75 -1.29
C ILE A 47 -7.81 -6.35 -2.71
N PRO A 48 -9.10 -6.40 -3.08
CA PRO A 48 -9.54 -5.95 -4.40
C PRO A 48 -9.27 -4.46 -4.56
N ARG A 49 -8.84 -4.05 -5.75
CA ARG A 49 -8.39 -2.67 -6.04
C ARG A 49 -9.38 -1.60 -5.56
N ALA A 50 -10.68 -1.78 -5.81
CA ALA A 50 -11.72 -0.84 -5.39
C ALA A 50 -11.78 -0.61 -3.86
N LYS A 51 -11.52 -1.66 -3.06
CA LYS A 51 -11.43 -1.52 -1.60
C LYS A 51 -10.12 -0.85 -1.20
N PHE A 52 -9.02 -1.18 -1.87
CA PHE A 52 -7.71 -0.58 -1.59
C PHE A 52 -7.75 0.94 -1.79
N GLU A 53 -8.22 1.42 -2.94
CA GLU A 53 -8.29 2.86 -3.26
C GLU A 53 -9.17 3.65 -2.27
N LYS A 54 -10.28 3.06 -1.79
CA LYS A 54 -11.16 3.68 -0.77
C LYS A 54 -10.50 3.76 0.61
N ASN A 55 -9.78 2.70 1.00
CA ASN A 55 -9.14 2.60 2.31
C ASN A 55 -7.76 3.26 2.35
N MET A 56 -7.13 3.51 1.20
CA MET A 56 -5.85 4.20 1.12
C MET A 56 -6.00 5.67 1.52
N LYS A 57 -5.17 6.12 2.47
CA LYS A 57 -5.12 7.51 2.92
C LYS A 57 -4.17 8.31 2.04
N LYS A 58 -2.90 7.92 2.00
CA LYS A 58 -1.81 8.57 1.23
C LYS A 58 -0.68 7.59 0.93
N VAL A 59 0.17 7.90 -0.04
CA VAL A 59 1.48 7.26 -0.22
C VAL A 59 2.46 7.88 0.80
N LEU A 60 3.25 7.07 1.48
CA LEU A 60 4.29 7.52 2.42
C LEU A 60 5.67 7.50 1.77
N ARG A 61 5.98 6.44 1.02
CA ARG A 61 7.21 6.33 0.23
C ARG A 61 6.89 5.76 -1.14
N SER A 62 7.45 6.38 -2.16
CA SER A 62 7.38 5.89 -3.52
C SER A 62 8.59 5.03 -3.83
N ALA A 63 8.41 3.91 -4.53
CA ALA A 63 9.51 3.04 -4.95
C ALA A 63 10.46 3.74 -5.94
N GLU A 64 9.93 4.66 -6.74
CA GLU A 64 10.67 5.52 -7.66
C GLU A 64 11.77 6.36 -6.98
N ASP A 65 11.60 6.71 -5.69
CA ASP A 65 12.60 7.48 -4.92
C ASP A 65 13.85 6.64 -4.54
N LEU A 66 13.75 5.31 -4.58
CA LEU A 66 14.83 4.38 -4.20
C LEU A 66 15.72 3.95 -5.38
N ALA A 67 15.33 4.26 -6.62
CA ALA A 67 16.07 3.85 -7.82
C ALA A 67 17.15 4.86 -8.27
N GLU A 68 17.21 6.04 -7.65
CA GLU A 68 18.13 7.13 -8.00
C GLU A 68 19.19 7.44 -6.91
N SER A 69 19.68 6.44 -6.17
CA SER A 69 20.84 6.61 -5.28
C SER A 69 21.88 5.50 -5.42
#